data_AF-A0A6L2P8G6-F1
#
_entry.id   AF-A0A6L2P8G6-F1
#
_cell.length_a   1.000
_cell.length_b   1.000
_cell.length_c   1.000
_cell.angle_alpha   90.00
_cell.angle_beta   90.00
_cell.angle_gamma   90.00
#
_symmetry.space_group_name_H-M   'P 1'
#
loop_
_entity.id
_entity.type
_entity.pdbx_description
1 polymer ?
#
loop_
_entity_poly.entity_id
_entity_poly.type
_entity_poly.pdbx_seq_one_letter_code
_entity_poly.pdbx_strand_id
1 'polypeptide(L)'
;MSGSKEAQILKIPFEKIELATDHFKKPIGSGGYGPVYYGELSVNGENTKVAVKRLNGQHGQGLKQFWTEVQLLSREEHQNLISLVGYCDEEKEKTIVYEYAEGGSLDTYITRISNNGKTLSWVERLQICTDAARGLDHLHNHVGERLMIIHRDIKSSNILIDGNRGAKISDLGLSKLNATGVGMSLVVSRVCGTVGYYDPVYEATGIVTKKSDVYSFGIVLFEVLCGRLCLVKYKDGLPISSESVKEHYEKGTLAEIIDPSLKEHMRSDSMIKFSEIAYKCLNADREQRPAMDDVKKGLEEALELEKHHKQSDLAADQQVMNVESPPLGGPNVMNVVLVAAECTPWSKTGSLGDFAGVLPKALAKLGHRVMVVVPRYENYAELQETGVRKWYIVNGEYMEVHYFQTYTDGVDFVFIQNSIFENLGSNIYGGNPQDILRRMVLFCKAAIEAPWHVLCGGTFYSDENLVFIANDWHTALLPVYLKAYYHEHGYMKYARSVLVIHNIDHQGRVPLNEDFYVDLPQDYLDKFKTNDPVDGDHYNILAAGLKTAHGIVTVLSHGYALELKTHEGGQGLHGIIIENDWKLKGIVNGIDKKEWNLEVDLSWDNVANQYEKVLIDAKKQE
;
A
#
# COMPACT_ATOMS: atom_id res chain seq x y z
N MET A 1 0.15 2.73 62.70
CA MET A 1 1.06 3.84 62.35
C MET A 1 2.12 3.30 61.40
N SER A 2 1.98 3.54 60.10
CA SER A 2 3.02 3.40 59.08
C SER A 2 2.74 4.51 58.07
N GLY A 3 3.58 5.54 58.13
CA GLY A 3 3.26 6.89 57.71
C GLY A 3 3.19 7.09 56.19
N SER A 4 2.19 7.89 55.81
CA SER A 4 2.25 9.02 54.89
C SER A 4 3.67 9.52 54.54
N LYS A 5 4.35 8.86 53.60
CA LYS A 5 5.62 9.35 53.04
C LYS A 5 5.59 9.70 51.55
N GLU A 6 4.52 9.41 50.81
CA GLU A 6 4.52 9.57 49.35
C GLU A 6 3.86 10.85 48.82
N ALA A 7 3.12 11.61 49.64
CA ALA A 7 2.43 12.83 49.20
C ALA A 7 3.18 14.15 49.48
N GLN A 8 4.38 14.10 50.07
CA GLN A 8 5.08 15.31 50.54
C GLN A 8 6.12 15.90 49.56
N ILE A 9 6.39 15.26 48.42
CA ILE A 9 7.55 15.63 47.57
C ILE A 9 7.17 16.43 46.30
N LEU A 10 5.89 16.55 45.96
CA LEU A 10 5.46 17.06 44.64
C LEU A 10 4.75 18.43 44.66
N LYS A 11 4.67 19.12 45.81
CA LYS A 11 4.00 20.44 45.88
C LYS A 11 4.95 21.57 45.46
N ILE A 12 4.63 22.24 44.35
CA ILE A 12 5.43 23.34 43.79
C ILE A 12 4.74 24.67 44.09
N PRO A 13 5.44 25.69 44.62
CA PRO A 13 4.87 27.02 44.83
C PRO A 13 4.39 27.67 43.53
N PHE A 14 3.29 28.41 43.59
CA PHE A 14 2.73 29.05 42.38
C PHE A 14 3.73 30.03 41.72
N GLU A 15 4.45 30.81 42.52
CA GLU A 15 5.47 31.75 42.03
C GLU A 15 6.52 31.07 41.14
N LYS A 16 6.94 29.84 41.48
CA LYS A 16 7.88 29.07 40.67
C LYS A 16 7.27 28.62 39.34
N ILE A 17 6.00 28.25 39.33
CA ILE A 17 5.28 27.85 38.11
C ILE A 17 5.04 29.06 37.21
N GLU A 18 4.70 30.21 37.78
CA GLU A 18 4.51 31.45 37.05
C GLU A 18 5.81 31.90 36.37
N LEU A 19 6.93 31.88 37.09
CA LEU A 19 8.26 32.17 36.52
C LEU A 19 8.65 31.13 35.45
N ALA A 20 8.42 29.84 35.70
CA ALA A 20 8.74 28.77 34.77
C ALA A 20 7.97 28.87 33.44
N THR A 21 6.78 29.48 33.45
CA THR A 21 5.90 29.60 32.28
C THR A 21 5.96 30.99 31.61
N ASP A 22 6.91 31.85 32.02
CA ASP A 22 6.99 33.26 31.59
C ASP A 22 5.63 33.97 31.73
N HIS A 23 4.98 33.85 32.90
CA HIS A 23 3.63 34.34 33.17
C HIS A 23 2.56 33.80 32.20
N PHE A 24 2.60 32.49 31.92
CA PHE A 24 1.63 31.79 31.08
C PHE A 24 1.53 32.31 29.63
N LYS A 25 2.65 32.78 29.08
CA LYS A 25 2.69 33.42 27.76
C LYS A 25 2.52 32.45 26.58
N LYS A 26 2.96 31.19 26.73
CA LYS A 26 2.98 30.19 25.64
C LYS A 26 1.94 29.08 25.89
N PRO A 27 0.68 29.24 25.45
CA PRO A 27 -0.30 28.17 25.49
C PRO A 27 0.07 27.08 24.47
N ILE A 28 0.05 25.83 24.90
CA ILE A 28 0.31 24.64 24.07
C ILE A 28 -0.97 23.85 23.75
N GLY A 29 -2.03 24.06 24.53
CA GLY A 29 -3.32 23.45 24.27
C GLY A 29 -4.40 23.99 25.20
N SER A 30 -5.66 23.72 24.86
CA SER A 30 -6.81 23.99 25.73
C SER A 30 -7.65 22.73 25.85
N GLY A 31 -7.76 22.20 27.07
CA GLY A 31 -8.61 21.06 27.38
C GLY A 31 -9.94 21.48 28.02
N GLY A 32 -10.85 20.53 28.23
CA GLY A 32 -12.10 20.75 28.99
C GLY A 32 -11.87 21.17 30.45
N TYR A 33 -10.64 21.03 30.92
CA TYR A 33 -10.16 21.34 32.28
C TYR A 33 -9.54 22.73 32.43
N GLY A 34 -9.18 23.37 31.32
CA GLY A 34 -8.45 24.62 31.30
C GLY A 34 -7.27 24.62 30.31
N PRO A 35 -6.61 25.77 30.16
CA PRO A 35 -5.45 25.94 29.30
C PRO A 35 -4.21 25.22 29.84
N VAL A 36 -3.40 24.70 28.92
CA VAL A 36 -2.10 24.08 29.19
C VAL A 36 -1.01 24.96 28.61
N TYR A 37 0.05 25.20 29.38
CA TYR A 37 1.16 26.08 29.03
C TYR A 37 2.48 25.33 29.02
N TYR A 38 3.40 25.76 28.16
CA TYR A 38 4.79 25.31 28.22
C TYR A 38 5.53 26.05 29.34
N GLY A 39 6.39 25.34 30.06
CA GLY A 39 7.33 25.95 30.99
C GLY A 39 8.64 25.19 31.11
N GLU A 40 9.61 25.81 31.76
CA GLU A 40 10.90 25.21 32.10
C GLU A 40 11.13 25.34 33.60
N LEU A 41 11.19 24.20 34.28
CA LEU A 41 11.32 24.14 35.73
C LEU A 41 12.67 23.54 36.11
N SER A 42 13.42 24.20 36.99
CA SER A 42 14.61 23.61 37.59
C SER A 42 14.20 22.65 38.71
N VAL A 43 14.25 21.35 38.42
CA VAL A 43 13.97 20.28 39.39
C VAL A 43 15.31 19.61 39.69
N ASN A 44 15.70 19.56 40.97
CA ASN A 44 16.98 18.98 41.42
C ASN A 44 18.25 19.60 40.78
N GLY A 45 18.16 20.83 40.26
CA GLY A 45 19.28 21.53 39.62
C GLY A 45 19.35 21.37 38.10
N GLU A 46 18.47 20.57 37.49
CA GLU A 46 18.38 20.40 36.04
C GLU A 46 17.13 21.11 35.47
N ASN A 47 17.29 21.80 34.35
CA ASN A 47 16.18 22.43 33.65
C ASN A 47 15.36 21.37 32.92
N THR A 48 14.18 21.07 33.46
CA THR A 48 13.22 20.12 32.91
C THR A 48 12.12 20.88 32.18
N LYS A 49 11.83 20.50 30.93
CA LYS A 49 10.69 21.02 30.17
C LYS A 49 9.39 20.43 30.74
N VAL A 50 8.42 21.28 31.03
CA VAL A 50 7.16 20.88 31.68
C VAL A 50 5.93 21.40 30.95
N ALA A 51 4.85 20.65 31.06
CA ALA A 51 3.52 21.08 30.63
C ALA A 51 2.67 21.42 31.87
N VAL A 52 2.13 22.63 31.90
CA VAL A 52 1.46 23.21 33.07
C VAL A 52 -0.04 23.38 32.76
N LYS A 53 -0.88 22.50 33.32
CA LYS A 53 -2.35 22.53 33.16
C LYS A 53 -2.97 23.32 34.31
N ARG A 54 -3.53 24.48 34.00
CA ARG A 54 -4.16 25.37 34.98
C ARG A 54 -5.66 25.13 35.03
N LEU A 55 -6.20 24.89 36.23
CA LEU A 55 -7.64 24.66 36.42
C LEU A 55 -8.43 25.97 36.29
N ASN A 56 -9.45 25.99 35.43
CA ASN A 56 -10.41 27.11 35.44
C ASN A 56 -11.42 26.94 36.59
N GLY A 57 -11.29 27.76 37.63
CA GLY A 57 -12.10 27.70 38.87
C GLY A 57 -13.60 28.01 38.74
N GLN A 58 -14.17 28.11 37.52
CA GLN A 58 -15.52 28.64 37.31
C GLN A 58 -16.68 27.66 37.58
N HIS A 59 -16.45 26.34 37.72
CA HIS A 59 -17.56 25.36 37.70
C HIS A 59 -17.57 24.24 38.76
N GLY A 60 -16.68 24.26 39.77
CA GLY A 60 -16.71 23.34 40.93
C GLY A 60 -16.42 21.85 40.65
N GLN A 61 -16.73 21.32 39.47
CA GLN A 61 -16.44 19.94 39.05
C GLN A 61 -14.93 19.68 38.88
N GLY A 62 -14.17 20.71 38.49
CA GLY A 62 -12.73 20.65 38.27
C GLY A 62 -11.89 20.21 39.47
N LEU A 63 -12.34 20.53 40.69
CA LEU A 63 -11.60 20.18 41.93
C LEU A 63 -11.54 18.67 42.16
N LYS A 64 -12.64 17.95 41.90
CA LYS A 64 -12.66 16.49 42.07
C LYS A 64 -11.69 15.84 41.08
N GLN A 65 -11.72 16.30 39.84
CA GLN A 65 -10.90 15.75 38.77
C GLN A 65 -9.41 16.06 38.98
N PHE A 66 -9.09 17.25 39.49
CA PHE A 66 -7.73 17.63 39.93
C PHE A 66 -7.18 16.64 40.97
N TRP A 67 -7.93 16.39 42.04
CA TRP A 67 -7.47 15.47 43.09
C TRP A 67 -7.41 14.01 42.62
N THR A 68 -8.35 13.58 41.76
CA THR A 68 -8.29 12.26 41.13
C THR A 68 -6.99 12.11 40.33
N GLU A 69 -6.68 13.08 39.48
CA GLU A 69 -5.51 13.02 38.60
C GLU A 69 -4.19 13.03 39.40
N VAL A 70 -4.07 13.93 40.38
CA VAL A 70 -2.90 13.96 41.29
C VAL A 70 -2.76 12.64 42.04
N GLN A 71 -3.86 12.09 42.58
CA GLN A 71 -3.82 10.85 43.36
C GLN A 71 -3.43 9.63 42.53
N LEU A 72 -3.90 9.54 41.28
CA LEU A 72 -3.61 8.40 40.41
C LEU A 72 -2.19 8.48 39.85
N LEU A 73 -1.77 9.64 39.33
CA LEU A 73 -0.42 9.80 38.78
C LEU A 73 0.68 9.79 39.84
N SER A 74 0.37 10.09 41.10
CA SER A 74 1.34 9.92 42.19
C SER A 74 1.61 8.45 42.56
N ARG A 75 0.77 7.51 42.09
CA ARG A 75 0.86 6.08 42.42
C ARG A 75 1.35 5.22 41.25
N GLU A 76 1.01 5.63 40.03
CA GLU A 76 1.31 4.87 38.83
C GLU A 76 2.42 5.54 38.03
N GLU A 77 3.53 4.83 37.84
CA GLU A 77 4.63 5.24 36.97
C GLU A 77 4.79 4.18 35.87
N HIS A 78 4.64 4.60 34.62
CA HIS A 78 4.73 3.71 33.46
C HIS A 78 5.26 4.46 32.24
N GLN A 79 6.05 3.78 31.39
CA GLN A 79 6.66 4.39 30.21
C GLN A 79 5.63 5.02 29.25
N ASN A 80 4.46 4.39 29.11
CA ASN A 80 3.35 4.84 28.26
C ASN A 80 2.25 5.64 29.01
N LEU A 81 2.54 6.14 30.21
CA LEU A 81 1.70 7.11 30.91
C LEU A 81 2.48 8.43 31.07
N ILE A 82 1.76 9.55 31.09
CA ILE A 82 2.38 10.85 31.34
C ILE A 82 2.83 10.96 32.80
N SER A 83 4.06 11.41 33.03
CA SER A 83 4.62 11.50 34.38
C SER A 83 4.23 12.81 35.05
N LEU A 84 3.81 12.73 36.32
CA LEU A 84 3.53 13.89 37.16
C LEU A 84 4.84 14.42 37.76
N VAL A 85 5.22 15.66 37.38
CA VAL A 85 6.38 16.36 37.94
C VAL A 85 6.02 17.07 39.23
N GLY A 86 4.79 17.57 39.34
CA GLY A 86 4.29 18.17 40.56
C GLY A 86 2.91 18.79 40.42
N TYR A 87 2.42 19.36 41.51
CA TYR A 87 1.16 20.08 41.53
C TYR A 87 1.25 21.32 42.42
N CYS A 88 0.43 22.32 42.13
CA CYS A 88 0.24 23.50 42.95
C CYS A 88 -1.20 23.53 43.47
N ASP A 89 -1.30 23.80 44.77
CA ASP A 89 -2.56 23.97 45.49
C ASP A 89 -2.41 25.16 46.44
N GLU A 90 -2.65 26.36 45.91
CA GLU A 90 -2.57 27.63 46.64
C GLU A 90 -3.85 28.43 46.40
N GLU A 91 -4.63 28.69 47.45
CA GLU A 91 -5.91 29.43 47.45
C GLU A 91 -6.77 29.17 46.19
N LYS A 92 -6.75 30.12 45.23
CA LYS A 92 -7.54 30.12 43.99
C LYS A 92 -6.88 29.42 42.81
N GLU A 93 -5.59 29.14 42.90
CA GLU A 93 -4.81 28.50 41.84
C GLU A 93 -4.66 27.00 42.12
N LYS A 94 -5.04 26.21 41.12
CA LYS A 94 -4.87 24.76 41.10
C LYS A 94 -4.21 24.43 39.79
N THR A 95 -3.03 23.84 39.84
CA THR A 95 -2.23 23.60 38.63
C THR A 95 -1.54 22.26 38.73
N ILE A 96 -1.54 21.51 37.64
CA ILE A 96 -0.83 20.23 37.54
C ILE A 96 0.33 20.41 36.57
N VAL A 97 1.51 19.93 36.95
CA VAL A 97 2.75 20.03 36.20
C VAL A 97 3.16 18.64 35.76
N TYR A 98 3.18 18.42 34.44
CA TYR A 98 3.59 17.16 33.81
C TYR A 98 4.93 17.32 33.11
N GLU A 99 5.54 16.20 32.74
CA GLU A 99 6.60 16.19 31.74
C GLU A 99 6.09 16.78 30.39
N TYR A 100 6.95 17.47 29.66
CA TYR A 100 6.59 18.02 28.35
C TYR A 100 6.80 16.97 27.25
N ALA A 101 5.70 16.53 26.64
CA ALA A 101 5.72 15.67 25.46
C ALA A 101 6.05 16.51 24.20
N GLU A 102 7.30 16.43 23.73
CA GLU A 102 7.79 17.27 22.63
C GLU A 102 7.05 17.06 21.31
N GLY A 103 6.53 15.85 21.08
CA GLY A 103 5.77 15.50 19.90
C GLY A 103 4.35 16.06 19.90
N GLY A 104 3.80 16.52 21.03
CA GLY A 104 2.41 16.98 21.11
C GLY A 104 1.40 15.82 21.04
N SER A 105 0.15 16.10 20.67
CA SER A 105 -0.96 15.13 20.68
C SER A 105 -1.20 14.46 19.33
N LEU A 106 -1.65 13.20 19.36
CA LEU A 106 -1.84 12.36 18.17
C LEU A 106 -2.86 12.94 17.16
N ASP A 107 -3.90 13.62 17.64
CA ASP A 107 -4.90 14.30 16.81
C ASP A 107 -4.29 15.33 15.84
N THR A 108 -3.22 16.02 16.23
CA THR A 108 -2.53 16.99 15.38
C THR A 108 -1.80 16.33 14.21
N TYR A 109 -1.32 15.08 14.39
CA TYR A 109 -0.71 14.28 13.33
C TYR A 109 -1.75 13.71 12.38
N ILE A 110 -2.90 13.26 12.93
CA ILE A 110 -4.01 12.73 12.14
C ILE A 110 -4.58 13.83 11.24
N THR A 111 -4.86 15.02 11.79
CA THR A 111 -5.48 16.12 11.04
C THR A 111 -4.53 16.88 10.12
N ARG A 112 -3.21 16.70 10.27
CA ARG A 112 -2.15 17.40 9.52
C ARG A 112 -2.16 18.94 9.68
N ILE A 113 -2.91 19.47 10.65
CA ILE A 113 -3.13 20.91 10.81
C ILE A 113 -1.88 21.64 11.31
N SER A 114 -1.09 21.00 12.19
CA SER A 114 -0.04 21.70 12.96
C SER A 114 1.39 21.36 12.53
N ASN A 115 1.62 20.27 11.78
CA ASN A 115 2.94 19.64 11.70
C ASN A 115 3.70 19.85 10.36
N ASN A 116 3.52 21.00 9.70
CA ASN A 116 4.13 21.32 8.39
C ASN A 116 3.91 20.23 7.31
N GLY A 117 2.79 19.50 7.38
CA GLY A 117 2.49 18.41 6.44
C GLY A 117 3.26 17.10 6.66
N LYS A 118 4.02 16.95 7.75
CA LYS A 118 4.68 15.67 8.07
C LYS A 118 3.65 14.61 8.47
N THR A 119 3.61 13.52 7.72
CA THR A 119 2.77 12.35 7.98
C THR A 119 3.52 11.30 8.80
N LEU A 120 2.81 10.64 9.72
CA LEU A 120 3.34 9.46 10.41
C LEU A 120 3.30 8.27 9.44
N SER A 121 4.42 7.54 9.35
CA SER A 121 4.49 6.28 8.62
C SER A 121 3.62 5.21 9.29
N TRP A 122 3.27 4.15 8.56
CA TRP A 122 2.44 3.07 9.10
C TRP A 122 3.05 2.41 10.33
N VAL A 123 4.35 2.12 10.31
CA VAL A 123 5.07 1.51 11.44
C VAL A 123 5.05 2.42 12.67
N GLU A 124 5.17 3.73 12.50
CA GLU A 124 5.08 4.68 13.61
C GLU A 124 3.66 4.75 14.17
N ARG A 125 2.63 4.73 13.32
CA ARG A 125 1.22 4.67 13.75
C ARG A 125 0.94 3.38 14.55
N LEU A 126 1.44 2.23 14.08
CA LEU A 126 1.34 0.96 14.79
C LEU A 126 2.08 0.99 16.13
N GLN A 127 3.29 1.55 16.17
CA GLN A 127 4.06 1.68 17.41
C GLN A 127 3.31 2.56 18.43
N ILE A 128 2.77 3.71 17.99
CA ILE A 128 1.96 4.60 18.84
C ILE A 128 0.73 3.89 19.39
N CYS A 129 0.01 3.13 18.55
CA CYS A 129 -1.16 2.37 18.98
C CYS A 129 -0.78 1.26 19.96
N THR A 130 0.33 0.58 19.73
CA THR A 130 0.85 -0.48 20.61
C THR A 130 1.25 0.08 21.97
N ASP A 131 1.94 1.23 21.98
CA ASP A 131 2.35 1.93 23.19
C ASP A 131 1.14 2.44 23.99
N ALA A 132 0.14 3.02 23.32
CA ALA A 132 -1.11 3.38 23.96
C ALA A 132 -1.85 2.15 24.53
N ALA A 133 -1.88 1.03 23.80
CA ALA A 133 -2.47 -0.20 24.30
C ALA A 133 -1.76 -0.73 25.55
N ARG A 134 -0.42 -0.65 25.61
CA ARG A 134 0.38 -1.00 26.81
C ARG A 134 0.03 -0.12 28.01
N GLY A 135 -0.06 1.19 27.81
CA GLY A 135 -0.46 2.13 28.86
C GLY A 135 -1.86 1.82 29.41
N LEU A 136 -2.81 1.48 28.54
CA LEU A 136 -4.18 1.18 28.94
C LEU A 136 -4.31 -0.21 29.59
N ASP A 137 -3.56 -1.21 29.12
CA ASP A 137 -3.46 -2.54 29.73
C ASP A 137 -2.85 -2.46 31.15
N HIS A 138 -1.85 -1.60 31.33
CA HIS A 138 -1.29 -1.32 32.65
C HIS A 138 -2.37 -0.80 33.61
N LEU A 139 -3.13 0.22 33.21
CA LEU A 139 -4.23 0.78 34.01
C LEU A 139 -5.31 -0.25 34.35
N HIS A 140 -5.60 -1.20 33.46
CA HIS A 140 -6.69 -2.16 33.64
C HIS A 140 -6.31 -3.38 34.48
N ASN A 141 -5.09 -3.90 34.32
CA ASN A 141 -4.72 -5.23 34.82
C ASN A 141 -3.53 -5.21 35.80
N HIS A 142 -2.72 -4.15 35.82
CA HIS A 142 -1.43 -4.14 36.53
C HIS A 142 -1.37 -3.12 37.67
N VAL A 143 -2.47 -2.41 37.96
CA VAL A 143 -2.58 -1.47 39.07
C VAL A 143 -2.73 -2.23 40.39
N GLY A 144 -1.60 -2.68 40.96
CA GLY A 144 -1.56 -3.44 42.21
C GLY A 144 -2.29 -4.80 42.16
N GLU A 145 -2.22 -5.57 43.25
CA GLU A 145 -2.75 -6.95 43.23
C GLU A 145 -4.28 -7.05 43.09
N ARG A 146 -5.04 -5.97 43.37
CA ARG A 146 -6.52 -5.98 43.39
C ARG A 146 -7.21 -4.66 42.98
N LEU A 147 -6.54 -3.78 42.25
CA LEU A 147 -7.13 -2.52 41.80
C LEU A 147 -7.12 -2.45 40.27
N MET A 148 -8.01 -1.62 39.72
CA MET A 148 -8.06 -1.28 38.31
C MET A 148 -8.44 0.18 38.17
N ILE A 149 -7.86 0.84 37.18
CA ILE A 149 -8.18 2.22 36.80
C ILE A 149 -8.89 2.19 35.45
N ILE A 150 -10.11 2.71 35.40
CA ILE A 150 -10.82 2.95 34.13
C ILE A 150 -10.60 4.40 33.75
N HIS A 151 -10.08 4.65 32.55
CA HIS A 151 -9.70 6.00 32.10
C HIS A 151 -10.90 6.90 31.82
N ARG A 152 -11.88 6.40 31.04
CA ARG A 152 -13.17 7.06 30.69
C ARG A 152 -13.09 8.26 29.74
N ASP A 153 -11.93 8.59 29.19
CA ASP A 153 -11.75 9.67 28.20
C ASP A 153 -10.59 9.37 27.24
N ILE A 154 -10.54 8.13 26.74
CA ILE A 154 -9.55 7.76 25.71
C ILE A 154 -9.97 8.40 24.39
N LYS A 155 -9.07 9.21 23.82
CA LYS A 155 -9.21 9.89 22.53
C LYS A 155 -7.82 10.27 21.99
N SER A 156 -7.74 10.56 20.70
CA SER A 156 -6.48 10.94 20.04
C SER A 156 -5.82 12.20 20.64
N SER A 157 -6.58 13.15 21.17
CA SER A 157 -6.02 14.35 21.85
C SER A 157 -5.41 14.06 23.23
N ASN A 158 -5.76 12.94 23.87
CA ASN A 158 -5.21 12.53 25.17
C ASN A 158 -4.04 11.53 25.02
N ILE A 159 -3.69 11.14 23.80
CA ILE A 159 -2.50 10.33 23.50
C ILE A 159 -1.41 11.28 23.00
N LEU A 160 -0.40 11.48 23.83
CA LEU A 160 0.73 12.36 23.58
C LEU A 160 1.92 11.58 23.02
N ILE A 161 2.73 12.23 22.21
CA ILE A 161 3.95 11.66 21.61
C ILE A 161 5.17 12.30 22.27
N ASP A 162 6.05 11.47 22.82
CA ASP A 162 7.29 11.94 23.45
C ASP A 162 8.40 12.26 22.42
N GLY A 163 9.54 12.77 22.89
CA GLY A 163 10.67 13.11 22.02
C GLY A 163 11.31 11.91 21.31
N ASN A 164 11.09 10.69 21.83
CA ASN A 164 11.56 9.43 21.24
C ASN A 164 10.51 8.79 20.31
N ARG A 165 9.41 9.49 20.02
CA ARG A 165 8.27 9.04 19.21
C ARG A 165 7.48 7.87 19.83
N GLY A 166 7.59 7.68 21.14
CA GLY A 166 6.73 6.79 21.92
C GLY A 166 5.43 7.47 22.30
N ALA A 167 4.37 6.69 22.52
CA ALA A 167 3.07 7.21 22.96
C ALA A 167 2.88 7.14 24.48
N LYS A 168 2.28 8.20 25.04
CA LYS A 168 1.92 8.35 26.45
C LYS A 168 0.47 8.76 26.61
N ILE A 169 -0.29 8.04 27.43
CA ILE A 169 -1.67 8.43 27.78
C ILE A 169 -1.66 9.53 28.85
N SER A 170 -2.55 10.51 28.69
CA SER A 170 -2.73 11.65 29.58
C SER A 170 -4.20 11.88 29.95
N ASP A 171 -4.45 12.79 30.90
CA ASP A 171 -5.77 13.22 31.38
C ASP A 171 -6.58 12.16 32.14
N LEU A 172 -6.05 11.77 33.31
CA LEU A 172 -6.74 10.85 34.24
C LEU A 172 -7.83 11.54 35.09
N GLY A 173 -8.19 12.79 34.80
CA GLY A 173 -9.14 13.56 35.61
C GLY A 173 -10.54 12.94 35.72
N LEU A 174 -10.98 12.20 34.69
CA LEU A 174 -12.27 11.49 34.68
C LEU A 174 -12.19 10.03 35.17
N SER A 175 -10.99 9.55 35.46
CA SER A 175 -10.73 8.15 35.73
C SER A 175 -11.37 7.68 37.04
N LYS A 176 -11.62 6.37 37.14
CA LYS A 176 -12.15 5.75 38.36
C LYS A 176 -11.30 4.57 38.77
N LEU A 177 -10.88 4.58 40.04
CA LEU A 177 -10.31 3.43 40.73
C LEU A 177 -11.43 2.48 41.15
N ASN A 178 -11.29 1.19 40.85
CA ASN A 178 -12.19 0.13 41.28
C ASN A 178 -11.39 -1.07 41.83
N ALA A 179 -12.00 -1.90 42.69
CA ALA A 179 -11.38 -3.08 43.25
C ALA A 179 -11.78 -4.34 42.46
N THR A 180 -10.81 -5.16 42.06
CA THR A 180 -11.02 -6.32 41.15
C THR A 180 -11.49 -7.60 41.87
N GLY A 181 -11.65 -7.58 43.20
CA GLY A 181 -11.86 -8.79 44.02
C GLY A 181 -13.28 -9.10 44.51
N VAL A 182 -14.32 -8.32 44.17
CA VAL A 182 -15.69 -8.46 44.75
C VAL A 182 -16.76 -8.75 43.69
N GLY A 183 -16.39 -9.25 42.50
CA GLY A 183 -17.36 -9.54 41.42
C GLY A 183 -18.06 -8.30 40.85
N MET A 184 -17.67 -7.09 41.24
CA MET A 184 -18.16 -5.81 40.73
C MET A 184 -17.18 -5.24 39.69
N SER A 185 -17.15 -5.82 38.48
CA SER A 185 -16.51 -5.20 37.31
C SER A 185 -17.29 -3.98 36.79
N LEU A 186 -18.50 -3.77 37.32
CA LEU A 186 -19.47 -2.77 36.92
C LEU A 186 -19.43 -1.60 37.89
N VAL A 187 -19.08 -0.42 37.39
CA VAL A 187 -19.12 0.82 38.18
C VAL A 187 -20.26 1.68 37.65
N VAL A 188 -21.28 1.95 38.49
CA VAL A 188 -22.31 2.94 38.15
C VAL A 188 -21.72 4.33 38.35
N SER A 189 -21.83 5.18 37.34
CA SER A 189 -21.30 6.54 37.37
C SER A 189 -22.13 7.47 36.50
N ARG A 190 -22.10 8.77 36.81
CA ARG A 190 -22.63 9.77 35.89
C ARG A 190 -21.85 9.69 34.57
N VAL A 191 -22.57 9.68 33.45
CA VAL A 191 -21.98 9.69 32.11
C VAL A 191 -21.11 10.96 31.97
N CYS A 192 -19.85 10.74 31.62
CA CYS A 192 -18.85 11.76 31.31
C CYS A 192 -17.83 11.16 30.34
N GLY A 193 -17.18 12.02 29.55
CA GLY A 193 -16.26 11.68 28.47
C GLY A 193 -16.54 12.55 27.24
N THR A 194 -15.78 12.33 26.17
CA THR A 194 -15.91 13.08 24.91
C THR A 194 -16.95 12.45 23.98
N VAL A 195 -17.87 13.27 23.45
CA VAL A 195 -18.92 12.84 22.50
C VAL A 195 -18.29 12.14 21.30
N GLY A 196 -18.82 10.97 20.93
CA GLY A 196 -18.33 10.14 19.83
C GLY A 196 -17.35 9.02 20.23
N TYR A 197 -16.76 9.08 21.43
CA TYR A 197 -15.80 8.08 21.91
C TYR A 197 -16.37 7.15 22.99
N TYR A 198 -17.45 7.54 23.68
CA TYR A 198 -17.99 6.73 24.76
C TYR A 198 -18.82 5.53 24.25
N ASP A 199 -18.74 4.42 24.99
CA ASP A 199 -19.49 3.18 24.73
C ASP A 199 -21.01 3.44 24.74
N PRO A 200 -21.77 3.06 23.70
CA PRO A 200 -23.21 3.30 23.61
C PRO A 200 -23.99 2.66 24.78
N VAL A 201 -23.50 1.53 25.30
CA VAL A 201 -24.13 0.90 26.46
C VAL A 201 -23.86 1.72 27.73
N TYR A 202 -22.70 2.37 27.84
CA TYR A 202 -22.39 3.25 28.98
C TYR A 202 -23.20 4.54 28.91
N GLU A 203 -23.39 5.11 27.72
CA GLU A 203 -24.28 6.25 27.50
C GLU A 203 -25.72 5.92 27.94
N ALA A 204 -26.23 4.76 27.55
CA ALA A 204 -27.60 4.34 27.88
C ALA A 204 -27.79 3.94 29.35
N THR A 205 -26.80 3.29 29.97
CA THR A 205 -26.96 2.65 31.30
C THR A 205 -26.23 3.35 32.45
N GLY A 206 -25.26 4.22 32.16
CA GLY A 206 -24.35 4.79 33.16
C GLY A 206 -23.38 3.79 33.79
N ILE A 207 -23.35 2.54 33.31
CA ILE A 207 -22.46 1.49 33.80
C ILE A 207 -21.16 1.54 33.01
N VAL A 208 -20.04 1.78 33.69
CA VAL A 208 -18.71 1.81 33.10
C VAL A 208 -17.88 0.58 33.50
N THR A 209 -17.16 0.02 32.54
CA THR A 209 -16.27 -1.13 32.73
C THR A 209 -14.95 -0.89 31.98
N LYS A 210 -13.97 -1.79 32.17
CA LYS A 210 -12.74 -1.79 31.35
C LYS A 210 -13.03 -1.89 29.84
N LYS A 211 -14.12 -2.57 29.47
CA LYS A 211 -14.57 -2.72 28.07
C LYS A 211 -15.13 -1.42 27.48
N SER A 212 -15.45 -0.42 28.32
CA SER A 212 -15.83 0.91 27.84
C SER A 212 -14.61 1.66 27.30
N ASP A 213 -13.45 1.55 27.95
CA ASP A 213 -12.20 2.12 27.43
C ASP A 213 -11.73 1.39 26.16
N VAL A 214 -11.93 0.06 26.07
CA VAL A 214 -11.64 -0.71 24.85
C VAL A 214 -12.43 -0.18 23.64
N TYR A 215 -13.70 0.19 23.85
CA TYR A 215 -14.51 0.79 22.78
C TYR A 215 -13.96 2.14 22.34
N SER A 216 -13.65 3.02 23.30
CA SER A 216 -13.04 4.33 23.02
C SER A 216 -11.70 4.20 22.30
N PHE A 217 -10.90 3.20 22.67
CA PHE A 217 -9.65 2.89 21.99
C PHE A 217 -9.86 2.38 20.56
N GLY A 218 -10.88 1.54 20.33
CA GLY A 218 -11.27 1.09 18.99
C GLY A 218 -11.58 2.25 18.04
N ILE A 219 -12.25 3.30 18.53
CA ILE A 219 -12.49 4.53 17.76
C ILE A 219 -11.16 5.19 17.36
N VAL A 220 -10.23 5.34 18.32
CA VAL A 220 -8.90 5.92 18.04
C VAL A 220 -8.13 5.11 16.99
N LEU A 221 -8.19 3.76 17.04
CA LEU A 221 -7.54 2.91 16.03
C LEU A 221 -8.06 3.23 14.62
N PHE A 222 -9.36 3.46 14.46
CA PHE A 222 -9.93 3.85 13.18
C PHE A 222 -9.60 5.30 12.79
N GLU A 223 -9.49 6.24 13.72
CA GLU A 223 -8.97 7.58 13.41
C GLU A 223 -7.56 7.52 12.84
N VAL A 224 -6.71 6.66 13.42
CA VAL A 224 -5.34 6.43 12.95
C VAL A 224 -5.32 5.77 11.58
N LEU A 225 -6.23 4.83 11.30
CA LEU A 225 -6.34 4.14 10.01
C LEU A 225 -6.85 5.05 8.88
N CYS A 226 -7.91 5.82 9.17
CA CYS A 226 -8.57 6.68 8.18
C CYS A 226 -7.90 8.05 8.02
N GLY A 227 -7.03 8.45 8.97
CA GLY A 227 -6.39 9.77 8.95
C GLY A 227 -7.38 10.92 9.15
N ARG A 228 -8.50 10.67 9.83
CA ARG A 228 -9.60 11.62 10.04
C ARG A 228 -10.14 11.47 11.47
N LEU A 229 -10.48 12.59 12.10
CA LEU A 229 -11.05 12.59 13.45
C LEU A 229 -12.55 12.27 13.42
N CYS A 230 -13.01 11.58 14.46
CA CYS A 230 -14.41 11.31 14.69
C CYS A 230 -15.21 12.60 14.91
N LEU A 231 -16.44 12.64 14.37
CA LEU A 231 -17.38 13.76 14.45
C LEU A 231 -16.93 15.10 13.84
N VAL A 232 -15.78 15.16 13.15
CA VAL A 232 -15.40 16.32 12.32
C VAL A 232 -16.04 16.18 10.94
N LYS A 233 -16.79 17.20 10.50
CA LYS A 233 -17.34 17.26 9.13
C LYS A 233 -16.23 17.71 8.18
N TYR A 234 -15.67 16.76 7.43
CA TYR A 234 -14.77 17.04 6.32
C TYR A 234 -15.56 17.44 5.07
N LYS A 235 -14.95 18.19 4.15
CA LYS A 235 -15.59 18.70 2.92
C LYS A 235 -16.19 17.60 2.03
N ASP A 236 -15.76 16.35 2.23
CA ASP A 236 -16.18 15.17 1.46
C ASP A 236 -17.43 14.47 2.06
N GLY A 237 -18.09 15.07 3.05
CA GLY A 237 -19.46 14.72 3.44
C GLY A 237 -19.67 13.49 4.33
N LEU A 238 -18.65 12.62 4.51
CA LEU A 238 -18.78 11.42 5.35
C LEU A 238 -18.15 11.61 6.73
N PRO A 239 -18.95 11.77 7.81
CA PRO A 239 -18.44 11.70 9.17
C PRO A 239 -18.00 10.25 9.48
N ILE A 240 -16.84 10.11 10.10
CA ILE A 240 -16.41 8.84 10.71
C ILE A 240 -17.18 8.67 12.01
N SER A 241 -18.33 8.01 11.94
CA SER A 241 -19.04 7.50 13.10
C SER A 241 -18.72 6.02 13.31
N SER A 242 -18.95 5.54 14.53
CA SER A 242 -18.81 4.12 14.85
C SER A 242 -19.69 3.22 13.97
N GLU A 243 -20.85 3.70 13.50
CA GLU A 243 -21.70 2.93 12.56
C GLU A 243 -21.12 2.93 11.15
N SER A 244 -20.69 4.09 10.64
CA SER A 244 -20.12 4.23 9.30
C SER A 244 -18.90 3.32 9.14
N VAL A 245 -18.00 3.29 10.11
CA VAL A 245 -16.80 2.45 10.08
C VAL A 245 -17.13 0.95 10.07
N LYS A 246 -18.10 0.53 10.89
CA LYS A 246 -18.56 -0.87 10.90
C LYS A 246 -19.17 -1.27 9.57
N GLU A 247 -19.97 -0.39 8.98
CA GLU A 247 -20.61 -0.65 7.70
C GLU A 247 -19.58 -0.83 6.57
N HIS A 248 -18.52 -0.04 6.55
CA HIS A 248 -17.43 -0.20 5.57
C HIS A 248 -16.60 -1.47 5.82
N TYR A 249 -16.42 -1.88 7.08
CA TYR A 249 -15.77 -3.15 7.42
C TYR A 249 -16.61 -4.35 6.94
N GLU A 250 -17.91 -4.35 7.21
CA GLU A 250 -18.83 -5.44 6.83
C GLU A 250 -19.04 -5.55 5.32
N LYS A 251 -18.99 -4.42 4.59
CA LYS A 251 -19.08 -4.38 3.13
C LYS A 251 -17.76 -4.67 2.42
N GLY A 252 -16.65 -4.79 3.16
CA GLY A 252 -15.31 -4.98 2.58
C GLY A 252 -14.74 -3.75 1.87
N THR A 253 -15.32 -2.56 2.05
CA THR A 253 -14.91 -1.30 1.39
C THR A 253 -13.91 -0.48 2.23
N LEU A 254 -13.18 -1.12 3.14
CA LEU A 254 -12.17 -0.45 4.00
C LEU A 254 -11.10 0.30 3.20
N ALA A 255 -10.77 -0.16 2.00
CA ALA A 255 -9.83 0.50 1.09
C ALA A 255 -10.27 1.93 0.72
N GLU A 256 -11.56 2.27 0.79
CA GLU A 256 -12.07 3.60 0.44
C GLU A 256 -11.85 4.63 1.55
N ILE A 257 -11.87 4.18 2.82
CA ILE A 257 -11.79 5.04 4.00
C ILE A 257 -10.36 5.22 4.54
N ILE A 258 -9.44 4.32 4.16
CA ILE A 258 -8.04 4.37 4.59
C ILE A 258 -7.36 5.64 4.10
N ASP A 259 -6.53 6.22 4.97
CA ASP A 259 -5.71 7.39 4.66
C ASP A 259 -4.91 7.14 3.35
N PRO A 260 -5.10 7.96 2.30
CA PRO A 260 -4.40 7.80 1.03
C PRO A 260 -2.87 7.75 1.17
N SER A 261 -2.30 8.43 2.18
CA SER A 261 -0.85 8.42 2.45
C SER A 261 -0.34 7.07 2.95
N LEU A 262 -1.23 6.21 3.45
CA LEU A 262 -0.90 4.88 3.94
C LEU A 262 -1.10 3.79 2.88
N LYS A 263 -1.90 4.03 1.84
CA LYS A 263 -2.25 3.01 0.82
C LYS A 263 -1.03 2.43 0.10
N GLU A 264 0.01 3.23 -0.13
CA GLU A 264 1.22 2.80 -0.85
C GLU A 264 2.25 2.09 0.06
N HIS A 265 2.13 2.23 1.39
CA HIS A 265 3.12 1.77 2.36
C HIS A 265 2.60 0.67 3.31
N MET A 266 1.34 0.25 3.17
CA MET A 266 0.70 -0.77 4.01
C MET A 266 0.60 -2.10 3.28
N ARG A 267 1.12 -3.17 3.90
CA ARG A 267 0.86 -4.55 3.43
C ARG A 267 -0.51 -5.03 3.92
N SER A 268 -1.18 -5.84 3.09
CA SER A 268 -2.54 -6.32 3.35
C SER A 268 -2.68 -7.09 4.67
N ASP A 269 -1.69 -7.89 5.07
CA ASP A 269 -1.82 -8.78 6.24
C ASP A 269 -1.80 -8.01 7.58
N SER A 270 -0.89 -7.04 7.75
CA SER A 270 -0.86 -6.18 8.93
C SER A 270 -2.11 -5.30 9.00
N MET A 271 -2.59 -4.81 7.85
CA MET A 271 -3.84 -4.06 7.76
C MET A 271 -5.06 -4.89 8.18
N ILE A 272 -5.19 -6.10 7.65
CA ILE A 272 -6.31 -7.00 7.97
C ILE A 272 -6.32 -7.28 9.47
N LYS A 273 -5.15 -7.60 10.05
CA LYS A 273 -5.05 -7.85 11.49
C LYS A 273 -5.41 -6.63 12.33
N PHE A 274 -4.89 -5.45 11.97
CA PHE A 274 -5.18 -4.20 12.68
C PHE A 274 -6.66 -3.82 12.60
N SER A 275 -7.26 -3.90 11.41
CA SER A 275 -8.67 -3.60 11.20
C SER A 275 -9.60 -4.60 11.90
N GLU A 276 -9.23 -5.89 11.94
CA GLU A 276 -9.97 -6.92 12.67
C GLU A 276 -10.00 -6.62 14.18
N ILE A 277 -8.86 -6.24 14.77
CA ILE A 277 -8.77 -5.87 16.19
C ILE A 277 -9.61 -4.63 16.47
N ALA A 278 -9.50 -3.60 15.62
CA ALA A 278 -10.27 -2.37 15.76
C ALA A 278 -11.78 -2.64 15.67
N TYR A 279 -12.22 -3.47 14.73
CA TYR A 279 -13.63 -3.87 14.58
C TYR A 279 -14.13 -4.63 15.82
N LYS A 280 -13.37 -5.61 16.32
CA LYS A 280 -13.71 -6.35 17.55
C LYS A 280 -13.85 -5.44 18.77
N CYS A 281 -13.03 -4.38 18.87
CA CYS A 281 -13.14 -3.39 19.94
C CYS A 281 -14.46 -2.61 19.91
N LEU A 282 -15.03 -2.38 18.72
CA LEU A 282 -16.28 -1.63 18.54
C LEU A 282 -17.55 -2.48 18.70
N ASN A 283 -17.45 -3.76 19.06
CA ASN A 283 -18.64 -4.63 19.14
C ASN A 283 -19.71 -4.05 20.10
N ALA A 284 -20.98 -4.15 19.70
CA ALA A 284 -22.09 -3.65 20.51
C ALA A 284 -22.22 -4.43 21.82
N ASP A 285 -21.97 -5.74 21.78
CA ASP A 285 -21.91 -6.59 22.97
C ASP A 285 -20.56 -6.42 23.70
N ARG A 286 -20.63 -6.07 24.99
CA ARG A 286 -19.48 -5.87 25.87
C ARG A 286 -18.68 -7.15 26.13
N GLU A 287 -19.36 -8.30 26.13
CA GLU A 287 -18.71 -9.59 26.38
C GLU A 287 -17.86 -10.03 25.18
N GLN A 288 -18.31 -9.71 23.96
CA GLN A 288 -17.60 -10.00 22.71
C GLN A 288 -16.40 -9.08 22.44
N ARG A 289 -16.25 -7.99 23.19
CA ARG A 289 -15.07 -7.12 23.07
C ARG A 289 -13.83 -7.83 23.64
N PRO A 290 -12.66 -7.73 23.00
CA PRO A 290 -11.43 -8.29 23.53
C PRO A 290 -11.01 -7.61 24.85
N ALA A 291 -10.16 -8.27 25.64
CA ALA A 291 -9.46 -7.59 26.74
C ALA A 291 -8.32 -6.73 26.18
N MET A 292 -7.87 -5.72 26.93
CA MET A 292 -6.75 -4.87 26.47
C MET A 292 -5.46 -5.66 26.28
N ASP A 293 -5.24 -6.76 27.00
CA ASP A 293 -4.10 -7.65 26.79
C ASP A 293 -4.15 -8.34 25.42
N ASP A 294 -5.34 -8.81 25.00
CA ASP A 294 -5.53 -9.38 23.65
C ASP A 294 -5.35 -8.33 22.56
N VAL A 295 -5.85 -7.10 22.79
CA VAL A 295 -5.67 -5.97 21.87
C VAL A 295 -4.20 -5.62 21.73
N LYS A 296 -3.47 -5.51 22.86
CA LYS A 296 -2.03 -5.26 22.88
C LYS A 296 -1.29 -6.33 22.08
N LYS A 297 -1.54 -7.61 22.37
CA LYS A 297 -0.90 -8.73 21.69
C LYS A 297 -1.17 -8.73 20.19
N GLY A 298 -2.41 -8.46 19.78
CA GLY A 298 -2.76 -8.38 18.37
C GLY A 298 -2.08 -7.22 17.64
N LEU A 299 -1.89 -6.07 18.30
CA LEU A 299 -1.16 -4.94 17.74
C LEU A 299 0.35 -5.20 17.69
N GLU A 300 0.92 -5.88 18.68
CA GLU A 300 2.31 -6.34 18.67
C GLU A 300 2.56 -7.34 17.53
N GLU A 301 1.65 -8.30 17.33
CA GLU A 301 1.69 -9.21 16.17
C GLU A 301 1.67 -8.44 14.84
N ALA A 302 0.78 -7.45 14.69
CA ALA A 302 0.69 -6.63 13.48
C ALA A 302 1.97 -5.79 13.24
N LEU A 303 2.63 -5.35 14.31
CA LEU A 303 3.88 -4.59 14.26
C LEU A 303 5.09 -5.47 13.96
N GLU A 304 5.16 -6.67 14.54
CA GLU A 304 6.21 -7.65 14.26
C GLU A 304 6.13 -8.15 12.82
N LEU A 305 4.92 -8.36 12.29
CA LEU A 305 4.72 -8.64 10.86
C LEU A 305 5.33 -7.54 9.98
N GLU A 306 5.22 -6.26 10.35
CA GLU A 306 5.84 -5.18 9.58
C GLU A 306 7.37 -5.08 9.80
N LYS A 307 7.86 -5.36 11.01
CA LYS A 307 9.29 -5.27 11.36
C LYS A 307 10.13 -6.43 10.83
N HIS A 308 9.66 -7.68 10.97
CA HIS A 308 10.34 -8.87 10.44
C HIS A 308 10.52 -8.77 8.93
N HIS A 309 9.57 -8.13 8.23
CA HIS A 309 9.68 -7.94 6.80
C HIS A 309 10.62 -6.79 6.42
N LYS A 310 10.66 -5.68 7.17
CA LYS A 310 11.73 -4.68 6.95
C LYS A 310 13.11 -5.27 7.20
N GLN A 311 13.26 -6.16 8.18
CA GLN A 311 14.50 -6.91 8.40
C GLN A 311 14.76 -7.97 7.32
N SER A 312 13.74 -8.61 6.74
CA SER A 312 13.94 -9.50 5.58
C SER A 312 14.28 -8.72 4.31
N ASP A 313 13.73 -7.52 4.14
CA ASP A 313 14.03 -6.62 3.03
C ASP A 313 15.46 -6.03 3.21
N LEU A 314 15.86 -5.66 4.43
CA LEU A 314 17.22 -5.22 4.77
C LEU A 314 18.25 -6.38 4.81
N ALA A 315 17.85 -7.59 5.18
CA ALA A 315 18.70 -8.78 5.13
C ALA A 315 18.79 -9.35 3.71
N ALA A 316 17.77 -9.16 2.87
CA ALA A 316 17.87 -9.34 1.43
C ALA A 316 18.86 -8.32 0.85
N ASP A 317 18.79 -7.04 1.23
CA ASP A 317 19.76 -6.02 0.82
C ASP A 317 21.19 -6.29 1.34
N GLN A 318 21.36 -6.89 2.52
CA GLN A 318 22.69 -7.23 3.08
C GLN A 318 23.23 -8.60 2.62
N GLN A 319 22.38 -9.57 2.26
CA GLN A 319 22.82 -10.81 1.58
C GLN A 319 23.12 -10.57 0.10
N VAL A 320 22.55 -9.54 -0.53
CA VAL A 320 22.91 -9.07 -1.88
C VAL A 320 24.37 -8.57 -1.97
N MET A 321 25.01 -8.22 -0.84
CA MET A 321 26.41 -7.78 -0.83
C MET A 321 27.45 -8.90 -0.64
N ASN A 322 27.04 -10.16 -0.41
CA ASN A 322 28.00 -11.25 -0.12
C ASN A 322 27.71 -12.59 -0.81
N VAL A 323 26.87 -12.59 -1.85
CA VAL A 323 26.78 -13.69 -2.81
C VAL A 323 27.45 -13.20 -4.09
N GLU A 324 28.53 -13.86 -4.52
CA GLU A 324 29.15 -13.60 -5.81
C GLU A 324 28.07 -13.59 -6.89
N SER A 325 27.87 -12.43 -7.49
CA SER A 325 27.00 -12.25 -8.65
C SER A 325 27.46 -13.23 -9.73
N PRO A 326 26.55 -14.00 -10.38
CA PRO A 326 26.95 -14.76 -11.55
C PRO A 326 27.55 -13.78 -12.58
N PRO A 327 28.55 -14.21 -13.36
CA PRO A 327 29.47 -13.30 -14.03
C PRO A 327 28.70 -12.29 -14.87
N LEU A 328 28.80 -11.03 -14.48
CA LEU A 328 28.35 -9.89 -15.25
C LEU A 328 28.97 -9.98 -16.65
N GLY A 329 28.17 -10.42 -17.61
CA GLY A 329 28.47 -10.23 -19.03
C GLY A 329 28.66 -8.74 -19.29
N GLY A 330 29.49 -8.40 -20.27
CA GLY A 330 30.02 -7.05 -20.49
C GLY A 330 29.00 -5.90 -20.73
N PRO A 331 29.46 -4.74 -21.20
CA PRO A 331 28.72 -3.45 -21.19
C PRO A 331 27.39 -3.37 -21.98
N ASN A 332 26.89 -4.48 -22.54
CA ASN A 332 25.66 -4.56 -23.35
C ASN A 332 24.58 -5.49 -22.75
N VAL A 333 24.70 -5.96 -21.50
CA VAL A 333 23.68 -6.82 -20.90
C VAL A 333 22.36 -6.06 -20.67
N MET A 334 21.26 -6.60 -21.21
CA MET A 334 19.91 -6.05 -21.13
C MET A 334 18.96 -7.01 -20.42
N ASN A 335 17.93 -6.44 -19.81
CA ASN A 335 16.80 -7.17 -19.24
C ASN A 335 15.68 -7.21 -20.31
N VAL A 336 15.44 -8.36 -20.90
CA VAL A 336 14.45 -8.51 -21.98
C VAL A 336 13.25 -9.27 -21.46
N VAL A 337 12.05 -8.71 -21.61
CA VAL A 337 10.79 -9.37 -21.27
C VAL A 337 10.01 -9.62 -22.55
N LEU A 338 9.93 -10.86 -22.97
CA LEU A 338 9.18 -11.29 -24.14
C LEU A 338 7.77 -11.69 -23.72
N VAL A 339 6.76 -10.99 -24.25
CA VAL A 339 5.36 -11.25 -23.95
C VAL A 339 4.72 -11.87 -25.19
N ALA A 340 4.16 -13.06 -25.05
CA ALA A 340 3.55 -13.79 -26.14
C ALA A 340 2.31 -14.57 -25.67
N ALA A 341 1.29 -14.64 -26.53
CA ALA A 341 0.11 -15.48 -26.27
C ALA A 341 0.41 -16.98 -26.48
N GLU A 342 1.45 -17.31 -27.23
CA GLU A 342 1.85 -18.68 -27.56
C GLU A 342 3.33 -18.92 -27.24
N CYS A 343 3.67 -20.09 -26.71
CA CYS A 343 5.06 -20.49 -26.48
C CYS A 343 5.24 -22.01 -26.50
N THR A 344 6.19 -22.48 -27.32
CA THR A 344 6.60 -23.89 -27.40
C THR A 344 7.50 -24.25 -26.20
N PRO A 345 7.29 -25.39 -25.51
CA PRO A 345 6.46 -26.54 -25.90
C PRO A 345 5.02 -26.55 -25.36
N TRP A 346 4.57 -25.52 -24.66
CA TRP A 346 3.34 -25.55 -23.85
C TRP A 346 2.06 -25.21 -24.61
N SER A 347 2.03 -24.06 -25.29
CA SER A 347 0.85 -23.53 -25.98
C SER A 347 1.24 -23.09 -27.39
N LYS A 348 1.08 -24.00 -28.36
CA LYS A 348 1.42 -23.76 -29.77
C LYS A 348 0.18 -23.92 -30.65
N THR A 349 -0.23 -22.83 -31.28
CA THR A 349 -1.28 -22.84 -32.32
C THR A 349 -0.77 -22.37 -33.68
N GLY A 350 0.31 -21.59 -33.72
CA GLY A 350 0.95 -21.09 -34.94
C GLY A 350 2.48 -21.02 -34.85
N SER A 351 3.07 -20.35 -35.84
CA SER A 351 4.53 -20.12 -35.93
C SER A 351 5.07 -19.15 -34.87
N LEU A 352 4.20 -18.34 -34.26
CA LEU A 352 4.53 -17.47 -33.12
C LEU A 352 5.06 -18.28 -31.93
N GLY A 353 4.46 -19.44 -31.64
CA GLY A 353 4.88 -20.28 -30.53
C GLY A 353 6.30 -20.84 -30.70
N ASP A 354 6.75 -21.10 -31.92
CA ASP A 354 8.13 -21.55 -32.18
C ASP A 354 9.13 -20.41 -31.93
N PHE A 355 8.79 -19.20 -32.37
CA PHE A 355 9.59 -18.02 -32.17
C PHE A 355 9.74 -17.67 -30.68
N ALA A 356 8.64 -17.65 -29.93
CA ALA A 356 8.61 -17.37 -28.50
C ALA A 356 9.35 -18.43 -27.65
N GLY A 357 9.57 -19.65 -28.16
CA GLY A 357 10.33 -20.69 -27.50
C GLY A 357 11.84 -20.62 -27.76
N VAL A 358 12.26 -20.14 -28.94
CA VAL A 358 13.66 -20.22 -29.40
C VAL A 358 14.42 -18.90 -29.28
N LEU A 359 13.80 -17.76 -29.59
CA LEU A 359 14.46 -16.45 -29.48
C LEU A 359 14.97 -16.17 -28.05
N PRO A 360 14.19 -16.41 -26.98
CA PRO A 360 14.66 -16.17 -25.61
C PRO A 360 15.93 -16.95 -25.26
N LYS A 361 16.03 -18.19 -25.73
CA LYS A 361 17.21 -19.05 -25.50
C LYS A 361 18.43 -18.52 -26.23
N ALA A 362 18.26 -17.97 -27.44
CA ALA A 362 19.34 -17.36 -28.20
C ALA A 362 19.81 -16.05 -27.56
N LEU A 363 18.90 -15.20 -27.06
CA LEU A 363 19.22 -13.97 -26.34
C LEU A 363 19.91 -14.26 -24.99
N ALA A 364 19.51 -15.32 -24.28
CA ALA A 364 20.18 -15.76 -23.06
C ALA A 364 21.62 -16.23 -23.32
N LYS A 365 21.88 -16.91 -24.45
CA LYS A 365 23.23 -17.30 -24.88
C LYS A 365 24.14 -16.10 -25.21
N LEU A 366 23.56 -14.97 -25.65
CA LEU A 366 24.30 -13.72 -25.84
C LEU A 366 24.62 -13.00 -24.52
N GLY A 367 24.15 -13.52 -23.38
CA GLY A 367 24.41 -12.99 -22.04
C GLY A 367 23.37 -11.99 -21.55
N HIS A 368 22.23 -11.86 -22.24
CA HIS A 368 21.10 -11.06 -21.75
C HIS A 368 20.24 -11.86 -20.77
N ARG A 369 19.61 -11.15 -19.82
CA ARG A 369 18.64 -11.78 -18.91
C ARG A 369 17.25 -11.72 -19.53
N VAL A 370 16.66 -12.88 -19.78
CA VAL A 370 15.41 -12.96 -20.55
C VAL A 370 14.29 -13.59 -19.74
N MET A 371 13.17 -12.87 -19.63
CA MET A 371 11.90 -13.37 -19.10
C MET A 371 10.93 -13.59 -20.25
N VAL A 372 10.16 -14.68 -20.22
CA VAL A 372 9.07 -14.94 -21.15
C VAL A 372 7.77 -14.99 -20.35
N VAL A 373 6.81 -14.13 -20.66
CA VAL A 373 5.51 -14.08 -19.99
C VAL A 373 4.43 -14.62 -20.91
N VAL A 374 3.74 -15.66 -20.45
CA VAL A 374 2.72 -16.38 -21.22
C VAL A 374 1.48 -16.70 -20.36
N PRO A 375 0.27 -16.76 -20.92
CA PRO A 375 -0.90 -17.23 -20.19
C PRO A 375 -0.83 -18.75 -19.98
N ARG A 376 -1.35 -19.21 -18.83
CA ARG A 376 -1.50 -20.63 -18.53
C ARG A 376 -2.83 -21.15 -19.06
N TYR A 377 -2.80 -21.88 -20.18
CA TYR A 377 -4.00 -22.48 -20.78
C TYR A 377 -4.31 -23.90 -20.25
N GLU A 378 -3.27 -24.62 -19.82
CA GLU A 378 -3.38 -25.99 -19.32
C GLU A 378 -2.58 -26.19 -18.01
N ASN A 379 -2.81 -27.32 -17.35
CA ASN A 379 -2.07 -27.69 -16.14
C ASN A 379 -0.75 -28.38 -16.50
N TYR A 380 0.31 -27.60 -16.56
CA TYR A 380 1.66 -28.11 -16.79
C TYR A 380 2.29 -28.59 -15.47
N ALA A 381 2.80 -29.82 -15.45
CA ALA A 381 3.36 -30.46 -14.25
C ALA A 381 4.71 -29.86 -13.80
N GLU A 382 5.37 -29.08 -14.65
CA GLU A 382 6.74 -28.56 -14.46
C GLU A 382 6.78 -27.14 -13.85
N LEU A 383 5.63 -26.62 -13.41
CA LEU A 383 5.51 -25.24 -12.92
C LEU A 383 5.70 -25.16 -11.40
N GLN A 384 6.58 -24.26 -10.97
CA GLN A 384 6.69 -23.86 -9.58
C GLN A 384 5.72 -22.72 -9.30
N GLU A 385 4.86 -22.88 -8.30
CA GLU A 385 3.98 -21.82 -7.84
C GLU A 385 4.80 -20.76 -7.10
N THR A 386 4.69 -19.50 -7.52
CA THR A 386 5.43 -18.39 -6.88
C THR A 386 4.76 -17.92 -5.59
N GLY A 387 3.50 -18.34 -5.35
CA GLY A 387 2.67 -17.91 -4.23
C GLY A 387 2.14 -16.47 -4.36
N VAL A 388 2.50 -15.75 -5.43
CA VAL A 388 2.08 -14.38 -5.66
C VAL A 388 0.67 -14.35 -6.27
N ARG A 389 -0.25 -13.71 -5.55
CA ARG A 389 -1.63 -13.45 -6.00
C ARG A 389 -1.87 -11.95 -6.12
N LYS A 390 -2.35 -11.51 -7.28
CA LYS A 390 -2.63 -10.10 -7.57
C LYS A 390 -4.05 -9.93 -8.07
N TRP A 391 -4.65 -8.80 -7.72
CA TRP A 391 -6.00 -8.45 -8.13
C TRP A 391 -5.93 -7.32 -9.14
N TYR A 392 -6.48 -7.55 -10.33
CA TYR A 392 -6.58 -6.55 -11.38
C TYR A 392 -8.04 -6.20 -11.62
N ILE A 393 -8.33 -4.91 -11.75
CA ILE A 393 -9.64 -4.45 -12.20
C ILE A 393 -9.64 -4.50 -13.73
N VAL A 394 -10.57 -5.25 -14.31
CA VAL A 394 -10.85 -5.29 -15.74
C VAL A 394 -12.37 -5.28 -15.92
N ASN A 395 -12.87 -4.30 -16.67
CA ASN A 395 -14.29 -4.09 -16.91
C ASN A 395 -15.12 -3.88 -15.62
N GLY A 396 -14.51 -3.21 -14.63
CA GLY A 396 -15.11 -3.01 -13.30
C GLY A 396 -15.17 -4.26 -12.42
N GLU A 397 -14.69 -5.41 -12.89
CA GLU A 397 -14.64 -6.66 -12.14
C GLU A 397 -13.23 -6.91 -11.59
N TYR A 398 -13.15 -7.39 -10.34
CA TYR A 398 -11.89 -7.77 -9.71
C TYR A 398 -11.50 -9.19 -10.12
N MET A 399 -10.36 -9.33 -10.78
CA MET A 399 -9.87 -10.61 -11.30
C MET A 399 -8.57 -10.98 -10.59
N GLU A 400 -8.56 -12.15 -9.95
CA GLU A 400 -7.38 -12.68 -9.26
C GLU A 400 -6.45 -13.37 -10.27
N VAL A 401 -5.18 -13.00 -10.27
CA VAL A 401 -4.13 -13.56 -11.12
C VAL A 401 -3.09 -14.23 -10.25
N HIS A 402 -2.75 -15.46 -10.60
CA HIS A 402 -1.75 -16.28 -9.92
C HIS A 402 -0.54 -16.43 -10.86
N TYR A 403 0.66 -16.19 -10.33
CA TYR A 403 1.89 -16.31 -11.11
C TYR A 403 2.59 -17.65 -10.85
N PHE A 404 2.99 -18.32 -11.91
CA PHE A 404 3.79 -19.53 -11.89
C PHE A 404 5.11 -19.28 -12.62
N GLN A 405 6.17 -19.97 -12.23
CA GLN A 405 7.48 -19.82 -12.88
C GLN A 405 8.10 -21.18 -13.18
N THR A 406 8.92 -21.23 -14.23
CA THR A 406 9.86 -22.32 -14.49
C THR A 406 11.12 -21.76 -15.15
N TYR A 407 12.26 -22.37 -14.89
CA TYR A 407 13.55 -21.93 -15.41
C TYR A 407 14.13 -23.01 -16.31
N THR A 408 14.29 -22.70 -17.59
CA THR A 408 14.72 -23.66 -18.61
C THR A 408 15.74 -23.01 -19.54
N ASP A 409 16.88 -23.67 -19.77
CA ASP A 409 17.92 -23.26 -20.72
C ASP A 409 18.42 -21.79 -20.57
N GLY A 410 18.49 -21.27 -19.34
CA GLY A 410 18.96 -19.90 -19.11
C GLY A 410 17.88 -18.83 -19.18
N VAL A 411 16.61 -19.22 -19.36
CA VAL A 411 15.46 -18.31 -19.53
C VAL A 411 14.44 -18.53 -18.42
N ASP A 412 13.90 -17.43 -17.90
CA ASP A 412 12.83 -17.42 -16.93
C ASP A 412 11.46 -17.41 -17.63
N PHE A 413 10.70 -18.50 -17.53
CA PHE A 413 9.34 -18.57 -18.07
C PHE A 413 8.32 -18.33 -16.96
N VAL A 414 7.50 -17.30 -17.13
CA VAL A 414 6.46 -16.87 -16.20
C VAL A 414 5.08 -17.12 -16.82
N PHE A 415 4.24 -17.84 -16.08
CA PHE A 415 2.91 -18.22 -16.49
C PHE A 415 1.87 -17.50 -15.65
N ILE A 416 0.89 -16.90 -16.33
CA ILE A 416 -0.21 -16.15 -15.71
C ILE A 416 -1.44 -17.06 -15.69
N GLN A 417 -1.91 -17.44 -14.51
CA GLN A 417 -3.13 -18.22 -14.32
C GLN A 417 -4.28 -17.33 -13.86
N ASN A 418 -5.43 -17.47 -14.53
CA ASN A 418 -6.70 -16.87 -14.16
C ASN A 418 -7.82 -17.72 -14.77
N SER A 419 -9.00 -17.75 -14.13
CA SER A 419 -10.16 -18.55 -14.55
C SER A 419 -10.62 -18.28 -15.99
N ILE A 420 -10.28 -17.13 -16.58
CA ILE A 420 -10.64 -16.75 -17.96
C ILE A 420 -9.71 -17.43 -18.99
N PHE A 421 -8.52 -17.88 -18.59
CA PHE A 421 -7.57 -18.60 -19.45
C PHE A 421 -7.68 -20.13 -19.33
N GLU A 422 -8.35 -20.65 -18.30
CA GLU A 422 -8.46 -22.08 -18.04
C GLU A 422 -9.35 -22.80 -19.08
N ASN A 423 -8.94 -24.01 -19.50
CA ASN A 423 -9.68 -24.93 -20.38
C ASN A 423 -9.86 -24.51 -21.86
N LEU A 424 -9.05 -23.57 -22.36
CA LEU A 424 -9.11 -23.17 -23.79
C LEU A 424 -8.31 -24.12 -24.73
N GLY A 425 -7.45 -24.98 -24.18
CA GLY A 425 -6.71 -26.01 -24.94
C GLY A 425 -6.07 -25.45 -26.22
N SER A 426 -6.45 -26.00 -27.37
CA SER A 426 -5.95 -25.58 -28.70
C SER A 426 -6.73 -24.44 -29.36
N ASN A 427 -7.73 -23.83 -28.70
CA ASN A 427 -8.57 -22.76 -29.23
C ASN A 427 -8.39 -21.45 -28.45
N ILE A 428 -7.12 -21.03 -28.32
CA ILE A 428 -6.68 -19.82 -27.60
C ILE A 428 -7.39 -18.55 -28.10
N TYR A 429 -7.77 -18.53 -29.38
CA TYR A 429 -8.45 -17.42 -30.06
C TYR A 429 -9.97 -17.57 -30.15
N GLY A 430 -10.53 -18.64 -29.58
CA GLY A 430 -11.97 -18.87 -29.56
C GLY A 430 -12.69 -18.01 -28.53
N GLY A 431 -13.85 -17.47 -28.91
CA GLY A 431 -14.73 -16.70 -28.01
C GLY A 431 -15.40 -15.53 -28.71
N ASN A 432 -16.24 -14.81 -27.96
CA ASN A 432 -16.80 -13.53 -28.39
C ASN A 432 -15.65 -12.49 -28.47
N PRO A 433 -15.63 -11.53 -29.42
CA PRO A 433 -14.56 -10.52 -29.49
C PRO A 433 -14.34 -9.75 -28.19
N GLN A 434 -15.40 -9.52 -27.41
CA GLN A 434 -15.33 -8.89 -26.08
C GLN A 434 -14.57 -9.73 -25.04
N ASP A 435 -14.73 -11.06 -25.06
CA ASP A 435 -14.01 -11.94 -24.13
C ASP A 435 -12.53 -11.99 -24.47
N ILE A 436 -12.21 -11.98 -25.77
CA ILE A 436 -10.83 -11.90 -26.26
C ILE A 436 -10.19 -10.58 -25.80
N LEU A 437 -10.90 -9.46 -25.94
CA LEU A 437 -10.42 -8.16 -25.48
C LEU A 437 -10.16 -8.14 -23.96
N ARG A 438 -11.11 -8.64 -23.15
CA ARG A 438 -10.96 -8.73 -21.69
C ARG A 438 -9.73 -9.56 -21.29
N ARG A 439 -9.51 -10.69 -21.96
CA ARG A 439 -8.32 -11.53 -21.76
C ARG A 439 -7.03 -10.78 -22.05
N MET A 440 -6.98 -10.06 -23.16
CA MET A 440 -5.78 -9.29 -23.55
C MET A 440 -5.47 -8.15 -22.60
N VAL A 441 -6.49 -7.43 -22.13
CA VAL A 441 -6.32 -6.34 -21.16
C VAL A 441 -5.73 -6.89 -19.87
N LEU A 442 -6.29 -7.99 -19.34
CA LEU A 442 -5.74 -8.64 -18.14
C LEU A 442 -4.30 -9.11 -18.37
N PHE A 443 -4.05 -9.78 -19.51
CA PHE A 443 -2.74 -10.32 -19.84
C PHE A 443 -1.68 -9.22 -19.94
N CYS A 444 -1.97 -8.11 -20.63
CA CYS A 444 -1.02 -7.01 -20.79
C CYS A 444 -0.73 -6.31 -19.45
N LYS A 445 -1.75 -6.09 -18.61
CA LYS A 445 -1.58 -5.51 -17.27
C LYS A 445 -0.69 -6.40 -16.38
N ALA A 446 -1.01 -7.69 -16.31
CA ALA A 446 -0.25 -8.66 -15.54
C ALA A 446 1.18 -8.84 -16.08
N ALA A 447 1.37 -8.81 -17.41
CA ALA A 447 2.69 -8.96 -18.02
C ALA A 447 3.63 -7.77 -17.76
N ILE A 448 3.11 -6.54 -17.65
CA ILE A 448 3.92 -5.38 -17.29
C ILE A 448 4.39 -5.47 -15.84
N GLU A 449 3.56 -5.99 -14.93
CA GLU A 449 3.90 -6.10 -13.50
C GLU A 449 4.67 -7.37 -13.14
N ALA A 450 4.69 -8.39 -14.01
CA ALA A 450 5.42 -9.64 -13.79
C ALA A 450 6.90 -9.45 -13.38
N PRO A 451 7.69 -8.53 -14.00
CA PRO A 451 9.09 -8.29 -13.61
C PRO A 451 9.29 -7.75 -12.19
N TRP A 452 8.26 -7.14 -11.60
CA TRP A 452 8.25 -6.59 -10.23
C TRP A 452 7.76 -7.60 -9.18
N HIS A 453 7.09 -8.67 -9.61
CA HIS A 453 6.41 -9.58 -8.71
C HIS A 453 7.01 -10.99 -8.70
N VAL A 454 7.59 -11.42 -9.82
CA VAL A 454 8.17 -12.75 -9.94
C VAL A 454 9.68 -12.69 -9.71
N LEU A 455 10.11 -13.30 -8.60
CA LEU A 455 11.51 -13.46 -8.21
C LEU A 455 12.17 -14.57 -9.04
N CYS A 456 12.38 -14.29 -10.31
CA CYS A 456 13.08 -15.17 -11.24
C CYS A 456 14.58 -15.27 -10.85
N GLY A 457 15.04 -16.42 -10.35
CA GLY A 457 16.44 -16.62 -9.97
C GLY A 457 16.93 -15.76 -8.77
N GLY A 458 16.00 -15.24 -7.95
CA GLY A 458 16.34 -14.52 -6.70
C GLY A 458 16.65 -13.03 -6.82
N THR A 459 16.50 -12.41 -8.00
CA THR A 459 16.66 -10.95 -8.19
C THR A 459 15.49 -10.36 -8.99
N PHE A 460 15.03 -9.16 -8.65
CA PHE A 460 14.06 -8.44 -9.50
C PHE A 460 14.71 -8.01 -10.82
N TYR A 461 13.91 -7.80 -11.85
CA TYR A 461 14.39 -7.19 -13.09
C TYR A 461 14.57 -5.69 -12.81
N SER A 462 15.84 -5.23 -12.76
CA SER A 462 16.15 -3.81 -12.57
C SER A 462 15.61 -2.97 -13.74
N ASP A 463 15.03 -1.82 -13.40
CA ASP A 463 14.47 -0.83 -14.33
C ASP A 463 15.54 -0.19 -15.24
N GLU A 464 16.82 -0.27 -14.89
CA GLU A 464 17.90 0.50 -15.56
C GLU A 464 18.18 0.05 -17.01
N ASN A 465 17.71 -1.14 -17.43
CA ASN A 465 17.93 -1.70 -18.78
C ASN A 465 16.78 -2.61 -19.28
N LEU A 466 15.52 -2.27 -18.96
CA LEU A 466 14.36 -3.12 -19.26
C LEU A 466 13.77 -2.84 -20.66
N VAL A 467 13.62 -3.89 -21.48
CA VAL A 467 12.94 -3.82 -22.77
C VAL A 467 11.86 -4.89 -22.88
N PHE A 468 10.64 -4.45 -23.16
CA PHE A 468 9.50 -5.32 -23.45
C PHE A 468 9.41 -5.61 -24.95
N ILE A 469 9.29 -6.88 -25.31
CA ILE A 469 8.99 -7.33 -26.67
C ILE A 469 7.54 -7.80 -26.68
N ALA A 470 6.67 -7.02 -27.31
CA ALA A 470 5.27 -7.33 -27.53
C ALA A 470 5.12 -8.01 -28.89
N ASN A 471 4.62 -9.25 -28.93
CA ASN A 471 4.36 -9.98 -30.17
C ASN A 471 2.87 -9.92 -30.59
N ASP A 472 2.65 -9.50 -31.83
CA ASP A 472 1.35 -9.37 -32.52
C ASP A 472 0.31 -8.49 -31.80
N TRP A 473 -0.90 -8.42 -32.37
CA TRP A 473 -2.00 -7.60 -31.86
C TRP A 473 -2.43 -7.95 -30.42
N HIS A 474 -2.20 -9.20 -29.98
CA HIS A 474 -2.54 -9.68 -28.63
C HIS A 474 -1.85 -8.90 -27.51
N THR A 475 -0.65 -8.40 -27.79
CA THR A 475 0.18 -7.67 -26.83
C THR A 475 0.38 -6.21 -27.23
N ALA A 476 -0.28 -5.75 -28.30
CA ALA A 476 -0.19 -4.38 -28.79
C ALA A 476 -0.75 -3.34 -27.80
N LEU A 477 -1.53 -3.75 -26.79
CA LEU A 477 -1.96 -2.90 -25.68
C LEU A 477 -0.83 -2.62 -24.67
N LEU A 478 0.17 -3.49 -24.56
CA LEU A 478 1.30 -3.33 -23.65
C LEU A 478 2.04 -1.99 -23.82
N PRO A 479 2.50 -1.59 -25.03
CA PRO A 479 3.14 -0.29 -25.21
C PRO A 479 2.23 0.90 -24.89
N VAL A 480 0.91 0.74 -25.06
CA VAL A 480 -0.07 1.78 -24.72
C VAL A 480 -0.17 1.95 -23.20
N TYR A 481 -0.31 0.85 -22.45
CA TYR A 481 -0.35 0.87 -20.99
C TYR A 481 0.95 1.34 -20.37
N LEU A 482 2.10 0.92 -20.90
CA LEU A 482 3.41 1.35 -20.42
C LEU A 482 3.54 2.88 -20.48
N LYS A 483 3.08 3.50 -21.58
CA LYS A 483 3.14 4.95 -21.76
C LYS A 483 2.08 5.71 -20.97
N ALA A 484 0.82 5.27 -21.03
CA ALA A 484 -0.31 5.98 -20.44
C ALA A 484 -0.39 5.84 -18.91
N TYR A 485 -0.08 4.65 -18.39
CA TYR A 485 -0.25 4.37 -16.97
C TYR A 485 1.07 4.51 -16.20
N TYR A 486 2.16 3.94 -16.71
CA TYR A 486 3.40 3.85 -15.94
C TYR A 486 4.31 5.06 -16.15
N HIS A 487 4.61 5.46 -17.39
CA HIS A 487 5.50 6.58 -17.67
C HIS A 487 4.95 7.92 -17.17
N GLU A 488 3.65 8.20 -17.36
CA GLU A 488 3.03 9.46 -16.93
C GLU A 488 2.92 9.58 -15.40
N HIS A 489 2.84 8.46 -14.67
CA HIS A 489 2.82 8.43 -13.19
C HIS A 489 4.21 8.28 -12.56
N GLY A 490 5.28 8.25 -13.38
CA GLY A 490 6.67 8.25 -12.92
C GLY A 490 7.29 6.88 -12.64
N TYR A 491 6.59 5.79 -12.94
CA TYR A 491 7.07 4.40 -12.83
C TYR A 491 7.68 3.93 -14.16
N MET A 492 8.72 3.07 -14.12
CA MET A 492 9.38 2.49 -15.30
C MET A 492 9.87 3.52 -16.35
N LYS A 493 10.40 4.68 -15.94
CA LYS A 493 10.81 5.76 -16.87
C LYS A 493 11.81 5.34 -17.96
N TYR A 494 12.59 4.28 -17.72
CA TYR A 494 13.62 3.78 -18.63
C TYR A 494 13.19 2.52 -19.39
N ALA A 495 11.98 1.99 -19.14
CA ALA A 495 11.48 0.83 -19.85
C ALA A 495 11.14 1.18 -21.30
N ARG A 496 11.62 0.37 -22.24
CA ARG A 496 11.32 0.52 -23.67
C ARG A 496 10.44 -0.62 -24.15
N SER A 497 9.69 -0.37 -25.22
CA SER A 497 8.77 -1.36 -25.80
C SER A 497 8.99 -1.48 -27.30
N VAL A 498 9.19 -2.72 -27.76
CA VAL A 498 9.30 -3.09 -29.17
C VAL A 498 8.11 -3.94 -29.55
N LEU A 499 7.36 -3.51 -30.57
CA LEU A 499 6.23 -4.27 -31.11
C LEU A 499 6.69 -5.10 -32.31
N VAL A 500 6.45 -6.40 -32.28
CA VAL A 500 6.81 -7.37 -33.31
C VAL A 500 5.55 -7.78 -34.07
N ILE A 501 5.55 -7.59 -35.39
CA ILE A 501 4.44 -7.94 -36.27
C ILE A 501 4.82 -9.19 -37.06
N HIS A 502 4.11 -10.29 -36.82
CA HIS A 502 4.24 -11.52 -37.59
C HIS A 502 3.18 -11.62 -38.70
N ASN A 503 1.99 -11.07 -38.50
CA ASN A 503 0.98 -10.94 -39.55
C ASN A 503 0.07 -9.73 -39.33
N ILE A 504 0.11 -8.75 -40.25
CA ILE A 504 -0.72 -7.54 -40.17
C ILE A 504 -2.20 -7.79 -40.46
N ASP A 505 -2.58 -8.93 -41.04
CA ASP A 505 -3.99 -9.23 -41.32
C ASP A 505 -4.81 -9.37 -40.03
N HIS A 506 -4.15 -9.71 -38.91
CA HIS A 506 -4.78 -9.83 -37.59
C HIS A 506 -4.53 -8.57 -36.76
N GLN A 507 -5.48 -7.61 -36.82
CA GLN A 507 -5.31 -6.28 -36.22
C GLN A 507 -6.10 -6.05 -34.91
N GLY A 508 -7.02 -6.97 -34.58
CA GLY A 508 -7.96 -6.77 -33.46
C GLY A 508 -8.92 -5.61 -33.72
N ARG A 509 -9.63 -5.62 -34.86
CA ARG A 509 -10.63 -4.61 -35.22
C ARG A 509 -11.91 -4.79 -34.38
N VAL A 510 -12.38 -3.72 -33.76
CA VAL A 510 -13.66 -3.69 -33.02
C VAL A 510 -14.55 -2.59 -33.61
N PRO A 511 -15.77 -2.89 -34.08
CA PRO A 511 -16.69 -1.86 -34.58
C PRO A 511 -17.02 -0.81 -33.52
N LEU A 512 -17.20 0.46 -33.92
CA LEU A 512 -17.57 1.55 -33.00
C LEU A 512 -18.90 1.34 -32.24
N ASN A 513 -19.77 0.47 -32.76
CA ASN A 513 -21.09 0.19 -32.19
C ASN A 513 -21.06 -0.81 -31.03
N GLU A 514 -19.91 -1.41 -30.73
CA GLU A 514 -19.72 -2.32 -29.59
C GLU A 514 -19.02 -1.62 -28.42
N ASP A 515 -19.36 -2.01 -27.20
CA ASP A 515 -18.74 -1.46 -25.98
C ASP A 515 -17.24 -1.77 -25.95
N PHE A 516 -16.42 -0.75 -26.26
CA PHE A 516 -14.96 -0.84 -26.27
C PHE A 516 -14.40 -0.44 -24.91
N TYR A 517 -13.84 -1.41 -24.19
CA TYR A 517 -13.31 -1.21 -22.84
C TYR A 517 -11.82 -1.57 -22.76
N VAL A 518 -10.99 -0.58 -22.43
CA VAL A 518 -9.53 -0.76 -22.29
C VAL A 518 -8.94 -0.08 -21.05
N ASP A 519 -9.74 0.36 -20.08
CA ASP A 519 -9.21 0.97 -18.83
C ASP A 519 -8.22 2.14 -19.06
N LEU A 520 -8.38 2.90 -20.14
CA LEU A 520 -7.47 4.00 -20.49
C LEU A 520 -8.18 5.36 -20.44
N PRO A 521 -7.46 6.46 -20.12
CA PRO A 521 -8.00 7.82 -20.23
C PRO A 521 -8.51 8.12 -21.64
N GLN A 522 -9.51 9.00 -21.73
CA GLN A 522 -10.20 9.33 -22.99
C GLN A 522 -9.23 9.79 -24.10
N ASP A 523 -8.16 10.50 -23.74
CA ASP A 523 -7.14 10.99 -24.68
C ASP A 523 -6.38 9.88 -25.40
N TYR A 524 -6.27 8.70 -24.80
CA TYR A 524 -5.65 7.53 -25.42
C TYR A 524 -6.64 6.74 -26.27
N LEU A 525 -7.95 6.81 -26.00
CA LEU A 525 -9.00 6.17 -26.81
C LEU A 525 -9.06 6.74 -28.23
N ASP A 526 -8.73 8.03 -28.41
CA ASP A 526 -8.66 8.65 -29.74
C ASP A 526 -7.52 8.08 -30.60
N LYS A 527 -6.48 7.48 -29.98
CA LYS A 527 -5.39 6.82 -30.73
C LYS A 527 -5.82 5.49 -31.35
N PHE A 528 -6.86 4.85 -30.80
CA PHE A 528 -7.43 3.60 -31.30
C PHE A 528 -8.40 3.81 -32.46
N LYS A 529 -8.93 5.01 -32.66
CA LYS A 529 -9.86 5.30 -33.77
C LYS A 529 -9.09 5.30 -35.10
N THR A 530 -9.51 4.45 -36.02
CA THR A 530 -9.03 4.42 -37.40
C THR A 530 -10.22 4.42 -38.35
N ASN A 531 -10.11 5.20 -39.42
CA ASN A 531 -11.08 5.22 -40.50
C ASN A 531 -10.49 4.42 -41.66
N ASP A 532 -11.11 3.30 -41.99
CA ASP A 532 -10.80 2.56 -43.22
C ASP A 532 -11.88 2.92 -44.26
N PRO A 533 -11.49 3.37 -45.47
CA PRO A 533 -12.43 3.75 -46.52
C PRO A 533 -13.35 2.61 -46.99
N VAL A 534 -13.06 1.34 -46.65
CA VAL A 534 -13.88 0.17 -47.01
C VAL A 534 -14.81 -0.29 -45.87
N ASP A 535 -14.32 -0.33 -44.63
CA ASP A 535 -15.04 -0.89 -43.46
C ASP A 535 -15.64 0.17 -42.53
N GLY A 536 -15.37 1.47 -42.77
CA GLY A 536 -15.82 2.57 -41.92
C GLY A 536 -14.98 2.78 -40.65
N ASP A 537 -15.49 3.61 -39.74
CA ASP A 537 -14.80 3.92 -38.49
C ASP A 537 -14.83 2.72 -37.52
N HIS A 538 -13.65 2.29 -37.05
CA HIS A 538 -13.50 1.19 -36.10
C HIS A 538 -12.35 1.45 -35.12
N TYR A 539 -12.35 0.75 -33.99
CA TYR A 539 -11.22 0.72 -33.06
C TYR A 539 -10.21 -0.34 -33.51
N ASN A 540 -8.94 0.05 -33.60
CA ASN A 540 -7.85 -0.83 -34.01
C ASN A 540 -6.75 -0.86 -32.94
N ILE A 541 -6.61 -2.02 -32.31
CA ILE A 541 -5.68 -2.24 -31.19
C ILE A 541 -4.23 -2.20 -31.69
N LEU A 542 -3.96 -2.84 -32.83
CA LEU A 542 -2.63 -2.85 -33.43
C LEU A 542 -2.19 -1.44 -33.83
N ALA A 543 -3.09 -0.62 -34.38
CA ALA A 543 -2.82 0.78 -34.73
C ALA A 543 -2.37 1.63 -33.52
N ALA A 544 -3.03 1.47 -32.37
CA ALA A 544 -2.66 2.16 -31.14
C ALA A 544 -1.29 1.69 -30.62
N GLY A 545 -1.00 0.39 -30.71
CA GLY A 545 0.31 -0.17 -30.38
C GLY A 545 1.42 0.41 -31.27
N LEU A 546 1.20 0.51 -32.58
CA LEU A 546 2.17 1.07 -33.53
C LEU A 546 2.49 2.54 -33.25
N LYS A 547 1.47 3.34 -32.92
CA LYS A 547 1.66 4.76 -32.56
C LYS A 547 2.44 4.96 -31.26
N THR A 548 2.33 4.03 -30.31
CA THR A 548 2.86 4.18 -28.96
C THR A 548 4.20 3.47 -28.73
N ALA A 549 4.52 2.44 -29.51
CA ALA A 549 5.77 1.68 -29.39
C ALA A 549 7.03 2.54 -29.67
N HIS A 550 8.13 2.20 -29.01
CA HIS A 550 9.43 2.84 -29.20
C HIS A 550 10.17 2.26 -30.41
N GLY A 551 10.01 0.96 -30.69
CA GLY A 551 10.49 0.31 -31.90
C GLY A 551 9.45 -0.63 -32.52
N ILE A 552 9.51 -0.84 -33.83
CA ILE A 552 8.63 -1.77 -34.55
C ILE A 552 9.50 -2.73 -35.36
N VAL A 553 9.27 -4.04 -35.18
CA VAL A 553 9.95 -5.11 -35.93
C VAL A 553 8.93 -5.88 -36.74
N THR A 554 9.23 -6.15 -38.00
CA THR A 554 8.42 -7.05 -38.83
C THR A 554 9.20 -8.32 -39.13
N VAL A 555 8.49 -9.45 -39.15
CA VAL A 555 9.11 -10.78 -39.05
C VAL A 555 8.60 -11.68 -40.16
N LEU A 556 8.89 -11.36 -41.42
CA LEU A 556 8.49 -12.18 -42.56
C LEU A 556 9.56 -12.14 -43.64
N SER A 557 9.94 -10.94 -44.11
CA SER A 557 11.09 -10.72 -44.99
C SER A 557 11.52 -9.23 -45.00
N HIS A 558 12.69 -8.91 -45.56
CA HIS A 558 13.05 -7.50 -45.83
C HIS A 558 12.06 -6.85 -46.83
N GLY A 559 11.46 -7.66 -47.72
CA GLY A 559 10.42 -7.23 -48.64
C GLY A 559 9.09 -6.93 -47.94
N TYR A 560 8.73 -7.69 -46.91
CA TYR A 560 7.47 -7.49 -46.18
C TYR A 560 7.40 -6.12 -45.51
N ALA A 561 8.49 -5.61 -44.94
CA ALA A 561 8.54 -4.25 -44.41
C ALA A 561 8.25 -3.17 -45.47
N LEU A 562 8.55 -3.43 -46.75
CA LEU A 562 8.23 -2.55 -47.87
C LEU A 562 6.78 -2.77 -48.35
N GLU A 563 6.31 -4.01 -48.37
CA GLU A 563 4.93 -4.38 -48.73
C GLU A 563 3.91 -3.75 -47.77
N LEU A 564 4.21 -3.68 -46.47
CA LEU A 564 3.36 -3.04 -45.47
C LEU A 564 3.18 -1.53 -45.67
N LYS A 565 4.06 -0.88 -46.43
CA LYS A 565 3.92 0.54 -46.80
C LYS A 565 2.96 0.73 -47.97
N THR A 566 2.62 -0.33 -48.70
CA THR A 566 1.71 -0.24 -49.84
C THR A 566 0.26 -0.29 -49.39
N HIS A 567 -0.65 0.25 -50.20
CA HIS A 567 -2.09 0.24 -49.90
C HIS A 567 -2.67 -1.18 -49.83
N GLU A 568 -2.14 -2.12 -50.63
CA GLU A 568 -2.58 -3.52 -50.64
C GLU A 568 -1.98 -4.33 -49.49
N GLY A 569 -0.69 -4.16 -49.17
CA GLY A 569 -0.03 -4.91 -48.09
C GLY A 569 -0.22 -4.33 -46.69
N GLY A 570 -0.50 -3.03 -46.57
CA GLY A 570 -0.66 -2.36 -45.28
C GLY A 570 -2.03 -2.51 -44.64
N GLN A 571 -3.01 -3.13 -45.32
CA GLN A 571 -4.34 -3.49 -44.78
C GLN A 571 -5.01 -2.34 -43.98
N GLY A 572 -5.02 -1.12 -44.55
CA GLY A 572 -5.59 0.08 -43.93
C GLY A 572 -4.68 0.84 -42.94
N LEU A 573 -3.53 0.27 -42.54
CA LEU A 573 -2.57 0.88 -41.60
C LEU A 573 -1.33 1.50 -42.28
N HIS A 574 -1.26 1.45 -43.62
CA HIS A 574 -0.16 1.95 -44.43
C HIS A 574 0.27 3.38 -44.06
N GLY A 575 -0.68 4.29 -43.81
CA GLY A 575 -0.38 5.68 -43.41
C GLY A 575 0.38 5.77 -42.07
N ILE A 576 -0.05 5.02 -41.05
CA ILE A 576 0.59 4.99 -39.73
C ILE A 576 1.97 4.35 -39.81
N ILE A 577 2.14 3.34 -40.66
CA ILE A 577 3.42 2.64 -40.88
C ILE A 577 4.41 3.56 -41.59
N ILE A 578 3.97 4.34 -42.58
CA ILE A 578 4.80 5.34 -43.26
C ILE A 578 5.24 6.44 -42.29
N GLU A 579 4.34 6.94 -41.44
CA GLU A 579 4.67 7.94 -40.41
C GLU A 579 5.70 7.42 -39.39
N ASN A 580 5.67 6.12 -39.09
CA ASN A 580 6.58 5.47 -38.15
C ASN A 580 7.71 4.69 -38.85
N ASP A 581 8.00 4.98 -40.13
CA ASP A 581 8.99 4.24 -40.91
C ASP A 581 10.39 4.25 -40.26
N TRP A 582 10.72 5.38 -39.61
CA TRP A 582 11.98 5.54 -38.89
C TRP A 582 12.15 4.56 -37.70
N LYS A 583 11.07 3.94 -37.21
CA LYS A 583 11.08 2.92 -36.16
C LYS A 583 10.99 1.49 -36.70
N LEU A 584 10.68 1.32 -37.98
CA LEU A 584 10.37 0.03 -38.61
C LEU A 584 11.65 -0.67 -39.05
N LYS A 585 11.83 -1.92 -38.61
CA LYS A 585 12.93 -2.79 -39.08
C LYS A 585 12.40 -4.16 -39.49
N GLY A 586 12.73 -4.60 -40.70
CA GLY A 586 12.44 -5.96 -41.16
C GLY A 586 13.53 -6.92 -40.71
N ILE A 587 13.14 -7.98 -40.00
CA ILE A 587 14.00 -9.09 -39.63
C ILE A 587 13.46 -10.37 -40.29
N VAL A 588 14.35 -11.16 -40.88
CA VAL A 588 13.98 -12.44 -41.51
C VAL A 588 14.04 -13.54 -40.44
N ASN A 589 12.90 -14.02 -39.94
CA ASN A 589 12.88 -15.13 -38.94
C ASN A 589 12.34 -16.45 -39.50
N GLY A 590 12.67 -16.79 -40.74
CA GLY A 590 12.51 -18.17 -41.19
C GLY A 590 11.08 -18.68 -41.41
N ILE A 591 10.09 -17.79 -41.45
CA ILE A 591 8.69 -18.15 -41.66
C ILE A 591 8.41 -18.52 -43.12
N ASP A 592 9.21 -18.02 -44.08
CA ASP A 592 9.13 -18.44 -45.48
C ASP A 592 10.08 -19.63 -45.76
N LYS A 593 9.49 -20.83 -45.84
CA LYS A 593 10.21 -22.08 -46.19
C LYS A 593 10.81 -22.07 -47.60
N LYS A 594 10.46 -21.11 -48.46
CA LYS A 594 11.05 -20.95 -49.80
C LYS A 594 12.30 -20.07 -49.81
N GLU A 595 12.41 -19.09 -48.91
CA GLU A 595 13.58 -18.20 -48.80
C GLU A 595 14.53 -18.59 -47.67
N TRP A 596 14.09 -19.37 -46.68
CA TRP A 596 14.92 -19.76 -45.53
C TRP A 596 14.67 -21.21 -45.12
N ASN A 597 15.72 -22.02 -45.07
CA ASN A 597 15.66 -23.43 -44.70
C ASN A 597 16.40 -23.66 -43.36
N LEU A 598 15.66 -24.10 -42.34
CA LEU A 598 16.14 -24.40 -40.99
C LEU A 598 17.34 -25.37 -40.93
N GLU A 599 17.51 -26.20 -41.96
CA GLU A 599 18.63 -27.15 -42.05
C GLU A 599 19.92 -26.58 -42.67
N VAL A 600 19.85 -25.43 -43.35
CA VAL A 600 20.93 -24.95 -44.24
C VAL A 600 21.42 -23.54 -43.90
N ASP A 601 20.53 -22.64 -43.44
CA ASP A 601 20.89 -21.23 -43.19
C ASP A 601 21.16 -20.95 -41.70
N LEU A 602 22.46 -20.91 -41.38
CA LEU A 602 23.16 -20.26 -40.26
C LEU A 602 22.31 -19.80 -39.04
N SER A 603 22.39 -20.61 -37.97
CA SER A 603 22.17 -20.35 -36.53
C SER A 603 21.30 -19.15 -36.11
N TRP A 604 20.29 -19.42 -35.27
CA TRP A 604 19.50 -18.43 -34.50
C TRP A 604 20.31 -17.29 -33.85
N ASP A 605 21.61 -17.49 -33.65
CA ASP A 605 22.55 -16.46 -33.20
C ASP A 605 22.57 -15.22 -34.13
N ASN A 606 22.43 -15.38 -35.45
CA ASN A 606 22.35 -14.26 -36.39
C ASN A 606 21.06 -13.46 -36.25
N VAL A 607 19.94 -14.15 -36.02
CA VAL A 607 18.63 -13.53 -35.76
C VAL A 607 18.67 -12.79 -34.42
N ALA A 608 19.19 -13.42 -33.37
CA ALA A 608 19.34 -12.81 -32.05
C ALA A 608 20.21 -11.55 -32.09
N ASN A 609 21.32 -11.55 -32.84
CA ASN A 609 22.16 -10.37 -33.07
C ASN A 609 21.42 -9.23 -33.81
N GLN A 610 20.49 -9.55 -34.72
CA GLN A 610 19.65 -8.54 -35.38
C GLN A 610 18.64 -7.95 -34.39
N TYR A 611 18.01 -8.78 -33.55
CA TYR A 611 17.13 -8.32 -32.48
C TYR A 611 17.88 -7.45 -31.45
N GLU A 612 19.08 -7.86 -31.02
CA GLU A 612 19.91 -7.09 -30.10
C GLU A 612 20.18 -5.67 -30.64
N LYS A 613 20.50 -5.53 -31.93
CA LYS A 613 20.67 -4.22 -32.58
C LYS A 613 19.40 -3.37 -32.54
N VAL A 614 18.22 -3.99 -32.71
CA VAL A 614 16.95 -3.25 -32.60
C VAL A 614 16.68 -2.81 -31.16
N LEU A 615 16.94 -3.68 -30.18
CA LEU A 615 16.76 -3.35 -28.77
C LEU A 615 17.70 -2.21 -28.33
N ILE A 616 18.95 -2.23 -28.78
CA ILE A 616 19.93 -1.15 -28.54
C ILE A 616 19.48 0.15 -29.20
N ASP A 617 18.98 0.12 -30.44
CA ASP A 617 18.54 1.33 -31.14
C ASP A 617 17.26 1.91 -30.54
N ALA A 618 16.31 1.06 -30.10
CA ALA A 618 15.13 1.49 -29.36
C ALA A 618 15.47 2.17 -28.03
N LYS A 619 16.64 1.87 -27.45
CA LYS A 619 17.14 2.51 -26.24
C LYS A 619 17.77 3.89 -26.50
N LYS A 620 18.42 4.09 -27.65
CA LYS A 620 19.10 5.36 -28.02
C LYS A 620 18.16 6.49 -28.44
N GLN A 621 16.88 6.20 -28.67
CA GLN A 621 15.89 7.19 -29.07
C GLN A 621 15.41 7.96 -27.83
N GLU A 622 16.03 9.13 -27.58
CA GLU A 622 15.60 10.19 -26.64
C GLU A 622 14.78 11.26 -27.35
#